data_AF-A0A1Y3MRP5-F1
#
_entry.id   AF-A0A1Y3MRP5-F1
#
_cell.length_a   1.000
_cell.length_b   1.000
_cell.length_c   1.000
_cell.angle_alpha   90.00
_cell.angle_beta   90.00
_cell.angle_gamma   90.00
#
_symmetry.space_group_name_H-M   'P 1'
#
loop_
_entity.id
_entity.type
_entity.pdbx_description
1 polymer ?
#
loop_
_entity_poly.entity_id
_entity_poly.type
_entity_poly.pdbx_seq_one_letter_code
_entity_poly.pdbx_strand_id
1 'polypeptide(L)' 'VMEETGYDISEFVKEGDYIELLIKEQRIRLYIVTGIPEDTHFEPQTRKEISVRRIIFKKN' A
#
# COMPACT_ATOMS: atom_id res chain seq x y z
N VAL A 1 1.48 4.75 -3.52
CA VAL A 1 0.33 3.81 -3.63
C VAL A 1 -0.42 4.00 -4.95
N MET A 2 -0.88 5.21 -5.29
CA MET A 2 -1.52 5.51 -6.58
C MET A 2 -0.74 5.00 -7.79
N GLU A 3 0.53 5.38 -7.95
CA GLU A 3 1.34 4.94 -9.10
C GLU A 3 1.45 3.41 -9.21
N GLU A 4 1.62 2.74 -8.07
CA GLU A 4 1.92 1.32 -8.00
C GLU A 4 0.68 0.42 -8.08
N THR A 5 -0.50 0.97 -7.74
CA THR A 5 -1.74 0.20 -7.59
C THR A 5 -2.92 0.79 -8.35
N GLY A 6 -2.78 1.99 -8.91
CA GLY A 6 -3.85 2.70 -9.60
C GLY A 6 -4.94 3.25 -8.67
N TYR A 7 -4.74 3.15 -7.36
CA TYR A 7 -5.77 3.44 -6.36
C TYR A 7 -5.35 4.55 -5.40
N ASP A 8 -6.23 5.53 -5.20
CA ASP A 8 -6.07 6.55 -4.17
C ASP A 8 -6.48 5.99 -2.82
N ILE A 9 -5.55 5.95 -1.87
CA ILE A 9 -5.82 5.54 -0.50
C ILE A 9 -5.89 6.70 0.49
N SER A 10 -5.78 7.95 0.05
CA SER A 10 -5.67 9.13 0.92
C SER A 10 -6.81 9.21 1.94
N GLU A 11 -8.03 8.85 1.55
CA GLU A 11 -9.21 8.80 2.43
C GLU A 11 -9.17 7.68 3.50
N PHE A 12 -8.34 6.65 3.28
CA PHE A 12 -8.23 5.49 4.18
C PHE A 12 -7.00 5.57 5.11
N VAL A 13 -6.08 6.49 4.86
CA VAL A 13 -4.87 6.67 5.66
C VAL A 13 -5.19 7.47 6.92
N LYS A 14 -4.83 6.90 8.07
CA LYS A 14 -4.83 7.60 9.36
C LYS A 14 -3.39 7.85 9.79
N GLU A 15 -3.06 9.09 10.12
CA GLU A 15 -1.68 9.49 10.42
C GLU A 15 -1.02 8.72 11.57
N GLY A 16 -1.82 8.24 12.54
CA GLY A 16 -1.35 7.46 13.69
C GLY A 16 -1.22 5.96 13.43
N ASP A 17 -1.82 5.44 12.35
CA ASP A 17 -1.91 4.00 12.10
C ASP A 17 -0.77 3.57 11.18
N TYR A 18 0.42 3.44 11.77
CA TYR A 18 1.60 2.97 11.04
C TYR A 18 2.51 2.10 11.91
N ILE A 19 3.34 1.31 11.22
CA ILE A 19 4.48 0.62 11.78
C ILE A 19 5.73 1.34 11.27
N GLU A 20 6.60 1.76 12.20
CA GLU A 20 7.90 2.35 11.85
C GLU A 20 9.02 1.38 12.21
N LEU A 21 9.94 1.21 11.27
CA LEU A 21 11.08 0.30 11.37
C LEU A 21 12.35 1.08 11.05
N LEU A 22 13.43 0.79 11.77
CA LEU A 22 14.77 1.26 11.42
C LEU A 22 15.59 0.07 10.92
N ILE A 23 15.87 0.01 9.62
CA ILE A 23 16.63 -1.06 8.99
C ILE A 23 17.82 -0.45 8.27
N LYS A 24 19.05 -0.86 8.64
CA LYS A 24 20.29 -0.33 8.03
C LYS A 24 20.30 1.20 7.98
N GLU A 25 19.94 1.84 9.09
CA GLU A 25 19.85 3.30 9.24
C GLU A 25 18.77 3.98 8.37
N GLN A 26 18.00 3.21 7.60
CA GLN A 26 16.84 3.72 6.86
C GLN A 26 15.58 3.57 7.70
N ARG A 27 14.88 4.69 7.89
CA ARG A 27 13.58 4.72 8.55
C ARG A 27 12.49 4.38 7.53
N ILE A 28 11.84 3.25 7.73
CA ILE A 28 10.75 2.75 6.89
C ILE A 28 9.46 2.93 7.67
N ARG A 29 8.45 3.55 7.05
CA ARG A 29 7.11 3.70 7.62
C ARG A 29 6.09 2.99 6.74
N LEU A 30 5.35 2.05 7.34
CA LEU A 30 4.29 1.29 6.68
C LEU A 30 2.95 1.70 7.29
N TYR A 31 2.10 2.35 6.50
CA TYR A 31 0.76 2.73 6.94
C TYR A 31 -0.20 1.54 6.88
N ILE A 32 -1.06 1.43 7.88
CA ILE A 32 -2.12 0.44 7.94
C ILE A 32 -3.41 1.12 7.47
N VAL A 33 -4.00 0.60 6.40
CA VAL A 33 -5.28 1.08 5.86
C VAL A 33 -6.34 -0.01 5.97
N THR A 34 -7.56 0.38 6.28
CA THR A 34 -8.71 -0.52 6.47
C THR A 34 -9.94 0.03 5.76
N GLY A 35 -10.87 -0.84 5.38
CA GLY A 35 -12.14 -0.42 4.76
C GLY A 35 -12.09 -0.26 3.25
N ILE A 36 -10.99 -0.68 2.61
CA ILE A 36 -10.93 -0.77 1.15
C ILE A 36 -11.82 -1.94 0.70
N PRO A 37 -12.77 -1.74 -0.25
CA PRO A 37 -13.62 -2.81 -0.77
C PRO A 37 -12.81 -3.97 -1.36
N GLU A 38 -13.24 -5.22 -1.12
CA GLU A 38 -12.56 -6.42 -1.63
C GLU A 38 -12.60 -6.53 -3.17
N ASP A 39 -13.55 -5.87 -3.83
CA ASP A 39 -13.71 -5.81 -5.28
C ASP A 39 -12.89 -4.66 -5.93
N THR A 40 -12.11 -3.92 -5.14
CA THR A 40 -11.22 -2.88 -5.65
C THR A 40 -10.22 -3.47 -6.63
N HIS A 41 -10.22 -2.97 -7.86
CA HIS A 41 -9.25 -3.37 -8.87
C HIS A 41 -7.95 -2.60 -8.67
N PHE A 42 -6.84 -3.33 -8.54
CA PHE A 42 -5.52 -2.73 -8.41
C PHE A 42 -4.69 -3.03 -9.65
N GLU A 43 -4.24 -1.98 -10.32
CA GLU A 43 -3.35 -2.07 -11.48
C GLU A 43 -2.32 -0.93 -11.47
N PRO A 44 -1.02 -1.23 -11.70
CA PRO A 44 -0.01 -0.19 -11.75
C PRO A 44 -0.25 0.74 -12.94
N GLN A 45 -0.01 2.03 -12.75
CA GLN A 45 -0.13 3.02 -13.83
C GLN A 45 1.07 2.96 -14.80
N THR A 46 2.17 2.31 -14.41
CA THR A 46 3.37 2.18 -15.24
C THR A 46 3.47 0.81 -15.92
N ARG A 47 3.74 0.82 -17.23
CA ARG A 47 4.09 -0.38 -17.98
C ARG A 47 5.60 -0.60 -17.86
N LYS A 48 6.03 -1.63 -17.10
CA LYS A 48 7.31 -2.39 -17.28
C LYS A 48 8.55 -2.13 -16.38
N GLU A 49 8.45 -1.64 -15.15
CA GLU A 49 9.63 -1.69 -14.26
C GLU A 49 9.63 -2.86 -13.26
N ILE A 50 8.46 -3.38 -12.84
CA ILE A 50 8.37 -4.49 -11.86
C ILE A 50 7.33 -5.52 -12.31
N SER A 51 7.73 -6.79 -12.41
CA SER A 51 6.97 -7.88 -13.06
C SER A 51 5.85 -8.49 -12.19
N VAL A 52 5.97 -8.46 -10.86
CA VAL A 52 4.98 -9.03 -9.94
C VAL A 52 4.92 -8.19 -8.67
N ARG A 53 3.76 -7.61 -8.36
CA ARG A 53 3.47 -7.03 -7.04
C ARG A 53 2.30 -7.79 -6.43
N ARG A 54 2.52 -8.41 -5.28
CA ARG A 54 1.50 -9.17 -4.56
C ARG A 54 0.92 -8.28 -3.47
N ILE A 55 -0.31 -7.82 -3.67
CA ILE A 55 -1.10 -7.18 -2.62
C ILE A 55 -1.67 -8.32 -1.76
N ILE A 56 -1.34 -8.33 -0.46
CA ILE A 56 -1.81 -9.36 0.47
C ILE A 56 -2.91 -8.74 1.33
N PHE A 57 -4.15 -9.14 1.09
CA PHE A 57 -5.26 -8.85 1.99
C PHE A 57 -5.25 -9.85 3.13
N LYS A 58 -5.19 -9.34 4.37
CA LYS A 58 -5.33 -10.18 5.56
C LYS A 58 -6.77 -10.07 6.04
N LYS A 59 -7.54 -11.16 5.97
CA LYS A 59 -8.87 -11.24 6.58
C LYS A 59 -8.70 -11.35 8.10
N ASN A 60 -9.54 -10.62 8.83
CA ASN A 60 -9.77 -10.85 10.26
C ASN A 60 -10.63 -12.11 10.44
#